data_AF-A0A0S6X9T5-F1
#
_entry.id   AF-A0A0S6X9T5-F1
#
_cell.length_a   1.000
_cell.length_b   1.000
_cell.length_c   1.000
_cell.angle_alpha   90.00
_cell.angle_beta   90.00
_cell.angle_gamma   90.00
#
_symmetry.space_group_name_H-M   'P 1'
#
loop_
_entity.id
_entity.type
_entity.pdbx_description
1 polymer ?
#
loop_
_entity_poly.entity_id
_entity_poly.type
_entity_poly.pdbx_seq_one_letter_code
_entity_poly.pdbx_strand_id
1 'polypeptide(L)'
;MAYCSTCGSPSESRSEIEKLKNEVRVLTEQSVDALNRLASYEEEIRKLRVERSAAVAAAASASAATPSSGATPPPPADLQQQHNHNPSVDSAVSAGYGLNRFASFRVGRKPSTTTMSNPSVDLGDLQSQLAKEQAARVEAERKSAQLNSELEDLSVNLFEQANQMVATERKARSKLEERIATLEKRDKDKSRRLDKIEGALNRLERVRTILAPPSPPI
;
A
#
# COMPACT_ATOMS: atom_id res chain seq x y z
N MET A 1 56.53 -2.25 49.90
CA MET A 1 55.67 -2.51 48.72
C MET A 1 54.23 -2.31 49.16
N ALA A 2 53.59 -1.23 48.70
CA ALA A 2 52.23 -0.89 49.11
C ALA A 2 51.24 -1.62 48.19
N TYR A 3 50.56 -2.63 48.72
CA TYR A 3 49.44 -3.29 48.07
C TYR A 3 48.18 -2.52 48.48
N CYS A 4 47.53 -1.81 47.55
CA CYS A 4 46.26 -1.16 47.81
C CYS A 4 45.17 -2.26 47.86
N SER A 5 44.59 -2.51 49.02
CA SER A 5 43.67 -3.64 49.23
C SER A 5 42.31 -3.50 48.51
N THR A 6 42.06 -2.33 47.91
CA THR A 6 40.86 -2.01 47.12
C THR A 6 41.08 -2.13 45.61
N CYS A 7 42.34 -2.23 45.17
CA CYS A 7 42.69 -2.42 43.78
C CYS A 7 43.51 -3.71 43.70
N GLY A 8 42.96 -4.73 43.04
CA GLY A 8 43.62 -6.05 42.90
C GLY A 8 45.07 -5.94 42.42
N SER A 9 45.80 -7.06 42.44
CA SER A 9 47.21 -7.06 42.08
C SER A 9 47.42 -6.42 40.68
N PRO A 10 48.49 -5.64 40.45
CA PRO A 10 48.69 -4.97 39.15
C PRO A 10 48.79 -5.94 37.96
N SER A 11 49.04 -7.22 38.21
CA SER A 11 48.95 -8.31 37.24
C SER A 11 47.51 -8.65 36.83
N GLU A 12 46.57 -8.68 37.77
CA GLU A 12 45.15 -8.94 37.49
C GLU A 12 44.54 -7.81 36.65
N SER A 13 44.83 -6.55 37.01
CA SER A 13 44.36 -5.41 36.22
C SER A 13 44.91 -5.41 34.79
N ARG A 14 46.17 -5.84 34.59
CA ARG A 14 46.75 -5.98 33.25
C ARG A 14 46.08 -7.09 32.44
N SER A 15 45.79 -8.23 33.06
CA SER A 15 45.07 -9.33 32.41
C SER A 15 43.64 -8.93 32.02
N GLU A 16 42.95 -8.20 32.90
CA GLU A 16 41.61 -7.69 32.63
C GLU A 16 41.59 -6.66 31.50
N ILE A 17 42.58 -5.78 31.43
CA ILE A 17 42.75 -4.84 30.31
C ILE A 17 42.95 -5.58 28.98
N GLU A 18 43.75 -6.65 28.95
CA GLU A 18 43.93 -7.45 27.73
C GLU A 18 42.64 -8.16 27.31
N LYS A 19 41.90 -8.72 28.27
CA LYS A 19 40.61 -9.35 28.02
C LYS A 19 39.60 -8.34 27.43
N LEU A 20 39.48 -7.17 28.05
CA LEU A 20 38.59 -6.10 27.58
C LEU A 20 38.99 -5.59 26.19
N LYS A 21 40.30 -5.45 25.90
CA LYS A 21 40.77 -5.09 24.56
C LYS A 21 40.38 -6.13 23.50
N ASN A 22 40.50 -7.41 23.83
CA ASN A 22 40.10 -8.49 22.93
C ASN A 22 38.58 -8.49 22.70
N GLU A 23 37.78 -8.28 23.75
CA GLU A 23 36.34 -8.18 23.65
C GLU A 23 35.89 -6.98 22.79
N VAL A 24 36.50 -5.80 22.99
CA VAL A 24 36.25 -4.64 22.14
C VAL A 24 36.58 -4.95 20.68
N ARG A 25 37.71 -5.64 20.42
CA ARG A 25 38.07 -6.03 19.05
C ARG A 25 37.03 -6.96 18.41
N VAL A 26 36.56 -7.98 19.13
CA VAL A 26 35.53 -8.90 18.65
C VAL A 26 34.20 -8.16 18.41
N LEU A 27 33.80 -7.28 19.33
CA LEU A 27 32.59 -6.49 19.17
C LEU A 27 32.68 -5.54 17.97
N THR A 28 33.85 -4.95 17.71
CA THR A 28 34.04 -4.10 16.52
C THR A 28 33.93 -4.91 15.24
N GLU A 29 34.54 -6.10 15.17
CA GLU A 29 34.43 -7.00 14.02
C GLU A 29 32.97 -7.42 13.78
N GLN A 30 32.27 -7.81 14.85
CA GLN A 30 30.85 -8.15 14.80
C GLN A 30 29.98 -6.97 14.33
N SER A 31 30.32 -5.74 14.74
CA SER A 31 29.61 -4.54 14.30
C SER A 31 29.80 -4.27 12.80
N VAL A 32 31.01 -4.48 12.28
CA VAL A 32 31.32 -4.32 10.85
C VAL A 32 30.58 -5.37 10.02
N ASP A 33 30.55 -6.62 10.48
CA ASP A 33 29.79 -7.70 9.83
C ASP A 33 28.28 -7.42 9.80
N ALA A 34 27.74 -6.90 10.90
CA ALA A 34 26.33 -6.50 10.97
C ALA A 34 26.02 -5.36 9.98
N LEU A 35 26.91 -4.36 9.88
CA LEU A 35 26.77 -3.27 8.92
C LEU A 35 26.82 -3.76 7.46
N ASN A 36 27.67 -4.74 7.16
CA ASN A 36 27.75 -5.32 5.81
C ASN A 36 26.45 -6.06 5.42
N ARG A 37 25.85 -6.78 6.38
CA ARG A 37 24.53 -7.41 6.19
C ARG A 37 23.43 -6.37 5.99
N LEU A 38 23.46 -5.27 6.76
CA LEU A 38 22.51 -4.16 6.58
C LEU A 38 22.62 -3.54 5.19
N ALA A 39 23.84 -3.31 4.68
CA ALA A 39 24.04 -2.81 3.32
C ALA A 39 23.42 -3.75 2.25
N SER A 40 23.54 -5.06 2.45
CA SER A 40 22.92 -6.07 1.57
C SER A 40 21.38 -5.99 1.61
N TYR A 41 20.80 -5.84 2.80
CA TYR A 41 19.34 -5.69 2.95
C TYR A 41 18.81 -4.35 2.40
N GLU A 42 19.58 -3.26 2.52
CA GLU A 42 19.21 -1.98 1.92
C GLU A 42 19.12 -2.06 0.40
N GLU A 43 20.04 -2.77 -0.24
CA GLU A 43 20.02 -3.01 -1.69
C GLU A 43 18.82 -3.87 -2.12
N GLU A 44 18.51 -4.94 -1.38
CA GLU A 44 17.34 -5.77 -1.63
C GLU A 44 16.04 -4.96 -1.50
N ILE A 45 15.90 -4.13 -0.46
CA ILE A 45 14.75 -3.22 -0.30
C ILE A 45 14.65 -2.25 -1.48
N ARG A 46 15.78 -1.69 -1.94
CA ARG A 46 15.79 -0.79 -3.10
C ARG A 46 15.29 -1.51 -4.36
N LYS A 47 15.77 -2.74 -4.59
CA LYS A 47 15.33 -3.58 -5.72
C LYS A 47 13.83 -3.87 -5.66
N LEU A 48 13.33 -4.35 -4.51
CA LEU A 48 11.91 -4.67 -4.33
C LEU A 48 11.01 -3.43 -4.49
N ARG A 49 11.47 -2.24 -4.07
CA ARG A 49 10.74 -0.99 -4.28
C ARG A 49 10.64 -0.61 -5.76
N VAL A 50 11.72 -0.80 -6.53
CA VAL A 50 11.72 -0.55 -7.99
C VAL A 50 10.83 -1.55 -8.73
N GLU A 51 10.88 -2.83 -8.35
CA GLU A 51 9.99 -3.86 -8.92
C GLU A 51 8.52 -3.54 -8.62
N ARG A 52 8.20 -3.14 -7.38
CA ARG A 52 6.84 -2.76 -6.99
C ARG A 52 6.36 -1.50 -7.71
N SER A 53 7.21 -0.48 -7.87
CA SER A 53 6.83 0.74 -8.60
C SER A 53 6.59 0.46 -10.08
N ALA A 54 7.42 -0.40 -10.70
CA ALA A 54 7.23 -0.85 -12.08
C ALA A 54 5.93 -1.66 -12.24
N ALA A 55 5.61 -2.56 -11.31
CA ALA A 55 4.37 -3.34 -11.32
C ALA A 55 3.12 -2.45 -11.19
N VAL A 56 3.16 -1.44 -10.31
CA VAL A 56 2.07 -0.46 -10.16
C VAL A 56 1.90 0.39 -11.41
N ALA A 57 3.00 0.83 -12.04
CA ALA A 57 2.95 1.58 -13.30
C ALA A 57 2.39 0.73 -14.46
N ALA A 58 2.76 -0.55 -14.54
CA ALA A 58 2.22 -1.48 -15.53
C ALA A 58 0.72 -1.75 -15.32
N ALA A 59 0.27 -1.93 -14.08
CA ALA A 59 -1.15 -2.11 -13.76
C ALA A 59 -1.99 -0.86 -14.05
N ALA A 60 -1.43 0.34 -13.83
CA ALA A 60 -2.07 1.60 -14.21
C ALA A 60 -2.20 1.75 -15.74
N SER A 61 -1.20 1.30 -16.49
CA SER A 61 -1.19 1.33 -17.96
C SER A 61 -2.15 0.30 -18.58
N ALA A 62 -2.29 -0.88 -17.97
CA ALA A 62 -3.23 -1.91 -18.39
C ALA A 62 -4.71 -1.53 -18.15
N SER A 63 -4.97 -0.71 -17.12
CA SER A 63 -6.32 -0.20 -16.83
C SER A 63 -6.77 0.93 -17.78
N ALA A 64 -5.84 1.58 -18.50
CA ALA A 64 -6.14 2.63 -19.47
C ALA A 64 -6.42 2.11 -20.90
N ALA A 65 -6.26 0.81 -21.16
CA ALA A 65 -6.33 0.21 -22.50
C ALA A 65 -7.60 -0.63 -22.78
N THR A 66 -8.72 -0.37 -22.09
CA THR A 66 -10.02 -0.95 -22.48
C THR A 66 -10.81 0.04 -23.35
N PRO A 67 -10.93 -0.19 -24.68
CA PRO A 67 -11.90 0.54 -25.49
C PRO A 67 -13.30 0.01 -25.17
N SER A 68 -14.13 0.87 -24.58
CA SER A 68 -15.54 0.61 -24.29
C SER A 68 -16.36 0.45 -25.58
N SER A 69 -16.84 -0.76 -25.86
CA SER A 69 -17.90 -1.03 -26.83
C SER A 69 -19.14 -1.53 -26.10
N GLY A 70 -20.24 -0.76 -26.20
CA GLY A 70 -21.60 -1.28 -26.32
C GLY A 70 -22.35 -1.79 -25.08
N ALA A 71 -23.33 -0.98 -24.66
CA ALA A 71 -24.70 -1.36 -24.25
C ALA A 71 -24.95 -2.19 -22.97
N THR A 72 -25.40 -1.53 -21.89
CA THR A 72 -26.74 -1.64 -21.24
C THR A 72 -26.79 -0.85 -19.91
N PRO A 73 -27.89 -0.16 -19.56
CA PRO A 73 -28.02 0.52 -18.26
C PRO A 73 -28.62 -0.41 -17.20
N PRO A 74 -28.10 -0.47 -15.96
CA PRO A 74 -28.84 -1.02 -14.84
C PRO A 74 -29.80 0.03 -14.21
N PRO A 75 -30.97 -0.38 -13.69
CA PRO A 75 -31.95 0.51 -13.09
C PRO A 75 -31.52 1.01 -11.69
N PRO A 76 -32.12 2.11 -11.18
CA PRO A 76 -31.80 2.64 -9.86
C PRO A 76 -32.53 1.82 -8.79
N ALA A 77 -31.79 1.21 -7.89
CA ALA A 77 -32.32 0.72 -6.62
C ALA A 77 -31.96 1.73 -5.53
N ASP A 78 -32.96 2.49 -5.11
CA ASP A 78 -33.08 2.98 -3.75
C ASP A 78 -32.84 1.84 -2.77
N LEU A 79 -32.10 2.10 -1.69
CA LEU A 79 -32.42 1.67 -0.32
C LEU A 79 -31.34 2.17 0.66
N GLN A 80 -31.74 3.16 1.46
CA GLN A 80 -31.49 3.25 2.90
C GLN A 80 -30.07 3.04 3.43
N GLN A 81 -29.43 4.19 3.68
CA GLN A 81 -29.03 4.62 5.02
C GLN A 81 -29.56 3.71 6.16
N GLN A 82 -28.66 3.06 6.91
CA GLN A 82 -28.69 3.00 8.39
C GLN A 82 -27.57 2.14 9.03
N HIS A 83 -26.96 2.75 10.05
CA HIS A 83 -26.42 2.18 11.30
C HIS A 83 -25.10 1.39 11.33
N ASN A 84 -24.12 2.04 12.00
CA ASN A 84 -23.17 1.49 12.99
C ASN A 84 -23.22 -0.03 13.21
N HIS A 85 -22.09 -0.71 12.98
CA HIS A 85 -21.35 -1.46 14.00
C HIS A 85 -19.99 -1.90 13.43
N ASN A 86 -18.93 -1.67 14.21
CA ASN A 86 -17.58 -2.18 14.00
C ASN A 86 -17.36 -3.35 14.99
N PRO A 87 -16.31 -4.17 14.85
CA PRO A 87 -16.07 -5.18 13.82
C PRO A 87 -16.09 -6.59 14.43
N SER A 88 -16.77 -7.54 13.80
CA SER A 88 -16.61 -8.96 14.14
C SER A 88 -15.64 -9.61 13.18
N VAL A 89 -14.62 -10.18 13.78
CA VAL A 89 -13.66 -11.13 13.23
C VAL A 89 -14.33 -12.24 12.41
N ASP A 90 -13.53 -12.79 11.49
CA ASP A 90 -13.74 -14.02 10.72
C ASP A 90 -14.41 -13.89 9.34
N SER A 91 -13.56 -13.64 8.33
CA SER A 91 -13.72 -14.25 6.99
C SER A 91 -12.37 -14.39 6.30
N ALA A 92 -11.78 -15.57 6.51
CA ALA A 92 -10.99 -16.36 5.57
C ALA A 92 -10.33 -15.63 4.39
N VAL A 93 -9.09 -15.17 4.58
CA VAL A 93 -8.14 -15.07 3.48
C VAL A 93 -7.48 -16.44 3.30
N SER A 94 -8.06 -17.23 2.39
CA SER A 94 -7.37 -18.31 1.71
C SER A 94 -6.48 -17.69 0.63
N ALA A 95 -5.23 -17.38 0.98
CA ALA A 95 -4.11 -17.40 0.04
C ALA A 95 -2.79 -17.16 0.79
N GLY A 96 -2.08 -18.25 1.07
CA GLY A 96 -0.62 -18.24 1.13
C GLY A 96 0.03 -17.68 2.39
N TYR A 97 0.62 -18.61 3.15
CA TYR A 97 1.74 -18.39 4.08
C TYR A 97 1.40 -17.75 5.45
N GLY A 98 1.54 -18.55 6.51
CA GLY A 98 2.19 -18.02 7.71
C GLY A 98 1.52 -18.20 9.07
N LEU A 99 0.57 -19.12 9.29
CA LEU A 99 0.07 -19.39 10.64
C LEU A 99 0.84 -20.52 11.35
N ASN A 100 2.16 -20.35 11.47
CA ASN A 100 3.01 -21.16 12.34
C ASN A 100 3.82 -20.27 13.30
N ARG A 101 3.17 -19.28 13.92
CA ARG A 101 3.83 -18.33 14.86
C ARG A 101 3.23 -18.30 16.26
N PHE A 102 2.68 -19.41 16.73
CA PHE A 102 2.36 -19.59 18.17
C PHE A 102 3.01 -20.83 18.80
N ALA A 103 3.83 -21.59 18.06
CA ALA A 103 4.41 -22.85 18.53
C ALA A 103 5.90 -22.77 18.97
N SER A 104 6.56 -21.60 18.91
CA SER A 104 8.02 -21.52 19.12
C SER A 104 8.46 -21.07 20.52
N PHE A 105 7.58 -21.01 21.52
CA PHE A 105 7.99 -20.79 22.91
C PHE A 105 8.46 -22.06 23.65
N ARG A 106 8.73 -23.16 22.92
CA ARG A 106 9.28 -24.39 23.51
C ARG A 106 10.44 -24.96 22.70
N VAL A 107 11.55 -24.23 22.59
CA VAL A 107 12.85 -24.84 22.30
C VAL A 107 13.88 -24.20 23.21
N GLY A 108 14.38 -24.98 24.17
CA GLY A 108 15.43 -24.53 25.07
C GLY A 108 15.57 -25.25 26.40
N ARG A 109 15.04 -26.47 26.60
CA ARG A 109 15.47 -27.31 27.72
C ARG A 109 15.78 -28.72 27.23
N LYS A 110 17.09 -28.99 27.16
CA LYS A 110 17.68 -30.32 27.15
C LYS A 110 17.12 -31.07 28.38
N PRO A 111 16.71 -32.35 28.31
CA PRO A 111 16.32 -33.10 29.49
C PRO A 111 17.59 -33.43 30.28
N SER A 112 18.05 -32.48 31.08
CA SER A 112 19.02 -32.74 32.13
C SER A 112 18.24 -33.11 33.38
N THR A 113 18.44 -34.33 33.84
CA THR A 113 18.21 -34.76 35.21
C THR A 113 18.90 -33.76 36.14
N THR A 114 18.15 -32.77 36.62
CA THR A 114 18.59 -31.87 37.70
C THR A 114 17.34 -31.46 38.47
N THR A 115 17.27 -31.99 39.69
CA THR A 115 16.76 -31.36 40.91
C THR A 115 15.65 -30.33 40.72
N MET A 116 14.47 -30.68 41.21
CA MET A 116 13.41 -29.74 41.56
C MET A 116 13.92 -28.76 42.63
N SER A 117 14.72 -27.76 42.27
CA SER A 117 14.93 -26.60 43.13
C SER A 117 13.74 -25.68 42.92
N ASN A 118 12.82 -25.78 43.86
CA ASN A 118 11.76 -24.80 44.09
C ASN A 118 12.38 -23.40 44.00
N PRO A 119 12.06 -22.56 43.00
CA PRO A 119 12.53 -21.19 43.03
C PRO A 119 11.73 -20.52 44.13
N SER A 120 12.34 -20.29 45.30
CA SER A 120 11.85 -19.25 46.20
C SER A 120 11.96 -17.95 45.41
N VAL A 121 10.91 -17.63 44.65
CA VAL A 121 10.87 -16.44 43.82
C VAL A 121 10.88 -15.27 44.80
N ASP A 122 11.97 -14.53 44.82
CA ASP A 122 12.12 -13.40 45.72
C ASP A 122 11.08 -12.33 45.33
N LEU A 123 10.30 -11.88 46.31
CA LEU A 123 9.15 -11.00 46.09
C LEU A 123 9.63 -9.63 45.53
N GLY A 124 10.85 -9.21 45.88
CA GLY A 124 11.50 -8.03 45.32
C GLY A 124 11.85 -8.18 43.84
N ASP A 125 12.32 -9.36 43.40
CA ASP A 125 12.61 -9.63 42.00
C ASP A 125 11.34 -9.59 41.13
N LEU A 126 10.23 -10.15 41.62
CA LEU A 126 8.92 -10.06 40.95
C LEU A 126 8.46 -8.61 40.76
N GLN A 127 8.57 -7.77 41.80
CA GLN A 127 8.20 -6.36 41.71
C GLN A 127 9.08 -5.60 40.72
N SER A 128 10.38 -5.89 40.69
CA SER A 128 11.30 -5.28 39.72
C SER A 128 11.00 -5.70 38.29
N GLN A 129 10.63 -6.96 38.07
CA GLN A 129 10.27 -7.49 36.75
C GLN A 129 8.94 -6.92 36.27
N LEU A 130 7.95 -6.78 37.15
CA LEU A 130 6.67 -6.17 36.84
C LEU A 130 6.83 -4.69 36.48
N ALA A 131 7.66 -3.94 37.21
CA ALA A 131 7.96 -2.55 36.87
C ALA A 131 8.62 -2.41 35.48
N LYS A 132 9.55 -3.32 35.12
CA LYS A 132 10.17 -3.35 33.80
C LYS A 132 9.17 -3.70 32.69
N GLU A 133 8.29 -4.67 32.93
CA GLU A 133 7.24 -5.06 31.97
C GLU A 133 6.25 -3.91 31.75
N GLN A 134 5.78 -3.27 32.82
CA GLN A 134 4.89 -2.11 32.73
C GLN A 134 5.55 -0.95 31.99
N ALA A 135 6.83 -0.65 32.27
CA ALA A 135 7.56 0.39 31.55
C ALA A 135 7.69 0.08 30.05
N ALA A 136 8.02 -1.16 29.70
CA ALA A 136 8.10 -1.62 28.31
C ALA A 136 6.72 -1.53 27.62
N ARG A 137 5.65 -1.85 28.35
CA ARG A 137 4.28 -1.77 27.85
C ARG A 137 3.84 -0.34 27.59
N VAL A 138 4.10 0.58 28.51
CA VAL A 138 3.82 2.01 28.33
C VAL A 138 4.60 2.58 27.14
N GLU A 139 5.86 2.17 26.97
CA GLU A 139 6.66 2.58 25.81
C GLU A 139 6.08 2.05 24.49
N ALA A 140 5.65 0.78 24.47
CA ALA A 140 5.00 0.18 23.31
C ALA A 140 3.65 0.86 22.99
N GLU A 141 2.83 1.15 23.99
CA GLU A 141 1.56 1.86 23.85
C GLU A 141 1.78 3.27 23.30
N ARG A 142 2.81 3.99 23.79
CA ARG A 142 3.18 5.30 23.26
C ARG A 142 3.59 5.25 21.78
N LYS A 143 4.43 4.27 21.41
CA LYS A 143 4.83 4.05 20.01
C LYS A 143 3.61 3.71 19.14
N SER A 144 2.70 2.87 19.63
CA SER A 144 1.46 2.55 18.93
C SER A 144 0.57 3.77 18.74
N ALA A 145 0.44 4.63 19.76
CA ALA A 145 -0.34 5.85 19.66
C ALA A 145 0.26 6.82 18.61
N GLN A 146 1.58 6.96 18.59
CA GLN A 146 2.28 7.76 17.58
C GLN A 146 2.01 7.23 16.16
N LEU A 147 2.17 5.92 15.95
CA LEU A 147 1.92 5.31 14.63
C LEU A 147 0.45 5.45 14.21
N ASN A 148 -0.50 5.32 15.14
CA ASN A 148 -1.91 5.55 14.84
C ASN A 148 -2.16 7.00 14.40
N SER A 149 -1.56 8.00 15.05
CA SER A 149 -1.70 9.39 14.61
C SER A 149 -1.09 9.65 13.23
N GLU A 150 0.08 9.08 12.94
CA GLU A 150 0.71 9.21 11.61
C GLU A 150 -0.12 8.53 10.51
N LEU A 151 -0.76 7.39 10.83
CA LEU A 151 -1.68 6.70 9.92
C LEU A 151 -2.97 7.51 9.69
N GLU A 152 -3.52 8.11 10.73
CA GLU A 152 -4.67 9.01 10.61
C GLU A 152 -4.33 10.20 9.69
N ASP A 153 -3.22 10.88 9.93
CA ASP A 153 -2.76 12.01 9.10
C ASP A 153 -2.54 11.61 7.63
N LEU A 154 -1.88 10.46 7.40
CA LEU A 154 -1.66 9.96 6.05
C LEU A 154 -3.00 9.59 5.38
N SER A 155 -3.93 9.01 6.12
CA SER A 155 -5.24 8.63 5.60
C SER A 155 -6.04 9.87 5.20
N VAL A 156 -6.05 10.92 6.04
CA VAL A 156 -6.72 12.18 5.74
C VAL A 156 -6.15 12.82 4.47
N ASN A 157 -4.82 12.89 4.35
CA ASN A 157 -4.15 13.41 3.16
C ASN A 157 -4.48 12.60 1.90
N LEU A 158 -4.49 11.27 1.99
CA LEU A 158 -4.82 10.39 0.87
C LEU A 158 -6.27 10.56 0.43
N PHE A 159 -7.22 10.66 1.38
CA PHE A 159 -8.62 10.92 1.08
C PHE A 159 -8.82 12.31 0.48
N GLU A 160 -8.11 13.32 0.97
CA GLU A 160 -8.18 14.66 0.39
C GLU A 160 -7.65 14.68 -1.04
N GLN A 161 -6.48 14.09 -1.30
CA GLN A 161 -5.90 13.98 -2.63
C GLN A 161 -6.82 13.22 -3.59
N ALA A 162 -7.39 12.10 -3.13
CA ALA A 162 -8.35 11.33 -3.92
C ALA A 162 -9.61 12.15 -4.25
N ASN A 163 -10.15 12.87 -3.26
CA ASN A 163 -11.31 13.74 -3.46
C ASN A 163 -11.00 14.87 -4.44
N GLN A 164 -9.82 15.48 -4.36
CA GLN A 164 -9.37 16.51 -5.30
C GLN A 164 -9.27 15.97 -6.74
N MET A 165 -8.66 14.79 -6.92
CA MET A 165 -8.55 14.14 -8.24
C MET A 165 -9.91 13.79 -8.84
N VAL A 166 -10.83 13.27 -8.02
CA VAL A 166 -12.20 12.98 -8.48
C VAL A 166 -12.94 14.28 -8.82
N ALA A 167 -12.74 15.35 -8.05
CA ALA A 167 -13.35 16.63 -8.35
C ALA A 167 -12.83 17.25 -9.65
N THR A 168 -11.53 17.16 -9.94
CA THR A 168 -10.96 17.64 -11.21
C THR A 168 -11.47 16.81 -12.38
N GLU A 169 -11.58 15.48 -12.23
CA GLU A 169 -12.16 14.60 -13.23
C GLU A 169 -13.64 14.93 -13.49
N ARG A 170 -14.46 15.07 -12.44
CA ARG A 170 -15.88 15.45 -12.59
C ARG A 170 -16.04 16.78 -13.32
N LYS A 171 -15.20 17.77 -13.00
CA LYS A 171 -15.19 19.07 -13.71
C LYS A 171 -14.77 18.93 -15.17
N ALA A 172 -13.71 18.16 -15.46
CA ALA A 172 -13.25 17.93 -16.82
C ALA A 172 -14.29 17.18 -17.65
N ARG A 173 -14.87 16.13 -17.08
CA ARG A 173 -15.94 15.33 -17.68
C ARG A 173 -17.17 16.17 -17.99
N SER A 174 -17.64 16.98 -17.05
CA SER A 174 -18.77 17.89 -17.28
C SER A 174 -18.52 18.87 -18.42
N LYS A 175 -17.32 19.45 -18.52
CA LYS A 175 -16.94 20.33 -19.65
C LYS A 175 -16.93 19.60 -21.00
N LEU A 176 -16.44 18.36 -21.03
CA LEU A 176 -16.44 17.56 -22.25
C LEU A 176 -17.85 17.15 -22.66
N GLU A 177 -18.68 16.73 -21.71
CA GLU A 177 -20.09 16.39 -21.93
C GLU A 177 -20.87 17.60 -22.48
N GLU A 178 -20.65 18.80 -21.95
CA GLU A 178 -21.23 20.04 -22.52
C GLU A 178 -20.77 20.27 -23.96
N ARG A 179 -19.47 20.13 -24.23
CA ARG A 179 -18.93 20.32 -25.58
C ARG A 179 -19.50 19.30 -26.56
N ILE A 180 -19.62 18.04 -26.15
CA ILE A 180 -20.24 16.97 -26.95
C ILE A 180 -21.69 17.33 -27.25
N ALA A 181 -22.48 17.74 -26.25
CA ALA A 181 -23.88 18.12 -26.46
C ALA A 181 -24.03 19.27 -27.48
N THR A 182 -23.15 20.28 -27.43
CA THR A 182 -23.15 21.37 -28.42
C THR A 182 -22.77 20.90 -29.83
N LEU A 183 -21.83 19.95 -29.94
CA LEU A 183 -21.43 19.37 -31.22
C LEU A 183 -22.56 18.53 -31.83
N GLU A 184 -23.16 17.64 -31.05
CA GLU A 184 -24.28 16.81 -31.49
C GLU A 184 -25.47 17.64 -31.98
N LYS A 185 -25.79 18.74 -31.28
CA LYS A 185 -26.86 19.66 -31.74
C LYS A 185 -26.53 20.25 -33.10
N ARG A 186 -25.29 20.72 -33.30
CA ARG A 186 -24.85 21.29 -34.59
C ARG A 186 -24.86 20.26 -35.70
N ASP A 187 -24.46 19.03 -35.43
CA ASP A 187 -24.42 17.98 -36.44
C ASP A 187 -25.83 17.51 -36.81
N LYS A 188 -26.76 17.44 -35.85
CA LYS A 188 -28.19 17.22 -36.12
C LYS A 188 -28.78 18.33 -37.01
N ASP A 189 -28.47 19.59 -36.73
CA ASP A 189 -28.94 20.72 -37.53
C ASP A 189 -28.37 20.70 -38.97
N LYS A 190 -27.11 20.33 -39.13
CA LYS A 190 -26.48 20.17 -40.46
C LYS A 190 -27.07 18.98 -41.23
N SER A 191 -27.23 17.83 -40.59
CA SER A 191 -27.86 16.65 -41.19
C SER A 191 -29.26 17.00 -41.71
N ARG A 192 -30.09 17.67 -40.91
CA ARG A 192 -31.41 18.16 -41.35
C ARG A 192 -31.36 19.10 -42.57
N ARG A 193 -30.30 19.88 -42.74
CA ARG A 193 -30.12 20.76 -43.91
C ARG A 193 -29.70 19.94 -45.13
N LEU A 194 -28.81 18.96 -44.95
CA LEU A 194 -28.41 18.04 -46.01
C LEU A 194 -29.60 17.23 -46.51
N ASP A 195 -30.40 16.65 -45.61
CA ASP A 195 -31.60 15.88 -45.99
C ASP A 195 -32.56 16.68 -46.88
N LYS A 196 -32.72 17.99 -46.60
CA LYS A 196 -33.54 18.90 -47.41
C LYS A 196 -32.94 19.13 -48.79
N ILE A 197 -31.62 19.32 -48.86
CA ILE A 197 -30.90 19.53 -50.11
C ILE A 197 -30.92 18.25 -50.95
N GLU A 198 -30.66 17.08 -50.35
CA GLU A 198 -30.75 15.77 -51.01
C GLU A 198 -32.17 15.52 -51.52
N GLY A 199 -33.20 15.86 -50.75
CA GLY A 199 -34.59 15.82 -51.19
C GLY A 199 -34.87 16.71 -52.42
N ALA A 200 -34.24 17.89 -52.49
CA ALA A 200 -34.34 18.79 -53.65
C ALA A 200 -33.54 18.27 -54.85
N LEU A 201 -32.33 17.76 -54.66
CA LEU A 201 -31.51 17.16 -55.70
C LEU A 201 -32.20 15.93 -56.33
N ASN A 202 -32.78 15.05 -55.50
CA ASN A 202 -33.58 13.91 -55.99
C ASN A 202 -34.76 14.36 -56.86
N ARG A 203 -35.40 15.48 -56.53
CA ARG A 203 -36.48 16.05 -57.36
C ARG A 203 -35.93 16.57 -58.69
N LEU A 204 -34.80 17.28 -58.66
CA LEU A 204 -34.14 17.79 -59.87
C LEU A 204 -33.68 16.65 -60.77
N GLU A 205 -33.14 15.57 -60.20
CA GLU A 205 -32.71 14.39 -60.95
C GLU A 205 -33.89 13.73 -61.66
N ARG A 206 -35.04 13.58 -60.98
CA ARG A 206 -36.28 13.07 -61.64
C ARG A 206 -36.77 13.98 -62.77
N VAL A 207 -36.70 15.29 -62.60
CA VAL A 207 -37.09 16.22 -63.68
C VAL A 207 -36.09 16.12 -64.84
N ARG A 208 -34.80 16.00 -64.54
CA ARG A 208 -33.74 15.84 -65.54
C ARG A 208 -33.92 14.55 -66.36
N THR A 209 -34.31 13.44 -65.75
CA THR A 209 -34.57 12.19 -66.49
C THR A 209 -35.79 12.30 -67.41
N ILE A 210 -36.84 13.00 -67.00
CA ILE A 210 -38.04 13.22 -67.83
C ILE A 210 -37.73 14.15 -69.02
N LEU A 211 -36.89 15.17 -68.80
CA LEU A 211 -36.50 16.14 -69.84
C LEU A 211 -35.34 15.65 -70.72
N ALA A 212 -34.72 14.51 -70.39
CA ALA A 212 -33.68 13.94 -71.22
C ALA A 212 -34.27 13.52 -72.58
N PRO A 213 -33.75 14.02 -73.71
CA PRO A 213 -34.28 13.69 -75.02
C PRO A 213 -34.13 12.18 -75.28
N PRO A 214 -35.10 11.54 -75.96
CA PRO A 214 -34.98 10.12 -76.30
C PRO A 214 -33.74 9.93 -77.18
N SER A 215 -32.83 9.04 -76.77
CA SER A 215 -31.68 8.68 -77.57
C SER A 215 -32.17 8.14 -78.92
N PRO A 216 -31.72 8.66 -80.07
CA PRO A 216 -32.16 8.17 -81.37
C PRO A 216 -31.76 6.68 -81.51
N PRO A 217 -32.64 5.83 -82.09
CA PRO A 217 -32.28 4.45 -82.36
C PRO A 217 -31.14 4.39 -83.39
N ILE A 218 -30.17 3.52 -83.12
CA ILE A 218 -29.01 3.20 -83.99
C ILE A 218 -29.50 2.53 -85.27
#